data_AF-A0A9Q9CCU9-F1
#
_entry.id   AF-A0A9Q9CCU9-F1
#
_cell.length_a   1.000
_cell.length_b   1.000
_cell.length_c   1.000
_cell.angle_alpha   90.00
_cell.angle_beta   90.00
_cell.angle_gamma   90.00
#
_symmetry.space_group_name_H-M   'P 1'
#
loop_
_entity.id
_entity.type
_entity.pdbx_description
1 polymer ?
#
loop_
_entity_poly.entity_id
_entity_poly.type
_entity_poly.pdbx_seq_one_letter_code
_entity_poly.pdbx_strand_id
1 'polypeptide(L)'
;MMEDKKEKVLDAANVVEAKAMSAIDNVEKSSLGSSIPLEVSLPLRELTKYLMLFTIFESIPVYLISCEENKNEFLHWISRGTGFIFLIIAIMAAALDIVTFYGKMFNFYKFVVPVTLVKTALAFLVIVFSNISSIYVVFLAVLYSLRIALFDALFLYYLAILLRRIESDEYDNNGERIRTKDEKGEKV
;
A
#
# COMPACT_ATOMS: atom_id res chain seq x y z
N MET A 1 2.83 -11.86 30.27
CA MET A 1 3.15 -12.49 28.95
C MET A 1 2.47 -11.82 27.74
N MET A 2 1.33 -11.12 27.88
CA MET A 2 0.80 -10.25 26.81
C MET A 2 1.46 -8.87 26.76
N GLU A 3 1.86 -8.31 27.91
CA GLU A 3 2.53 -6.99 27.99
C GLU A 3 3.88 -6.97 27.24
N ASP A 4 4.75 -7.95 27.44
CA ASP A 4 6.04 -8.05 26.72
C ASP A 4 5.90 -8.12 25.18
N LYS A 5 4.78 -8.66 24.68
CA LYS A 5 4.51 -8.73 23.24
C LYS A 5 3.99 -7.41 22.71
N LYS A 6 3.13 -6.70 23.46
CA LYS A 6 2.67 -5.35 23.11
C LYS A 6 3.84 -4.37 23.09
N GLU A 7 4.72 -4.42 24.08
CA GLU A 7 5.86 -3.50 24.23
C GLU A 7 6.88 -3.67 23.08
N LYS A 8 7.24 -4.92 22.74
CA LYS A 8 8.12 -5.20 21.57
C LYS A 8 7.53 -4.78 20.22
N VAL A 9 6.20 -4.82 20.10
CA VAL A 9 5.50 -4.43 18.87
C VAL A 9 5.39 -2.91 18.76
N LEU A 10 5.24 -2.21 19.89
CA LEU A 10 5.28 -0.74 20.00
C LEU A 10 6.65 -0.18 19.61
N ASP A 11 7.72 -0.76 20.14
CA ASP A 11 9.09 -0.36 19.82
C ASP A 11 9.39 -0.55 18.33
N ALA A 12 8.94 -1.65 17.73
CA ALA A 12 9.12 -1.88 16.30
C ALA A 12 8.38 -0.85 15.44
N ALA A 13 7.19 -0.40 15.86
CA ALA A 13 6.44 0.63 15.14
C ALA A 13 7.12 2.00 15.27
N ASN A 14 7.54 2.38 16.49
CA ASN A 14 8.25 3.63 16.75
C ASN A 14 9.59 3.68 16.01
N VAL A 15 10.32 2.56 15.91
CA VAL A 15 11.58 2.47 15.14
C VAL A 15 11.34 2.64 13.65
N VAL A 16 10.27 2.05 13.12
CA VAL A 16 9.92 2.15 11.70
C VAL A 16 9.45 3.57 11.35
N GLU A 17 8.63 4.18 12.20
CA GLU A 17 8.20 5.56 12.06
C GLU A 17 9.36 6.55 12.21
N ALA A 18 10.24 6.38 13.20
CA ALA A 18 11.42 7.21 13.37
C ALA A 18 12.39 7.06 12.19
N LYS A 19 12.49 5.87 11.58
CA LYS A 19 13.26 5.67 10.35
C LYS A 19 12.63 6.36 9.15
N ALA A 20 11.30 6.35 9.04
CA ALA A 20 10.60 7.06 7.96
C ALA A 20 10.72 8.59 8.14
N MET A 21 10.50 9.10 9.35
CA MET A 21 10.68 10.52 9.69
C MET A 21 12.12 10.96 9.44
N SER A 22 13.13 10.19 9.87
CA SER A 22 14.53 10.54 9.59
C SER A 22 14.90 10.44 8.11
N ALA A 23 14.30 9.53 7.34
CA ALA A 23 14.46 9.51 5.89
C ALA A 23 13.80 10.73 5.23
N ILE A 24 12.64 11.17 5.71
CA ILE A 24 11.95 12.37 5.27
C ILE A 24 12.81 13.61 5.58
N ASP A 25 13.30 13.76 6.81
CA ASP A 25 14.18 14.87 7.21
C ASP A 25 15.46 14.93 6.37
N ASN A 26 16.03 13.76 6.03
CA ASN A 26 17.23 13.67 5.19
C ASN A 26 16.94 14.04 3.74
N VAL A 27 15.76 13.70 3.23
CA VAL A 27 15.31 14.10 1.89
C VAL A 27 15.00 15.60 1.88
N GLU A 28 14.32 16.13 2.89
CA GLU A 28 14.00 17.55 3.06
C GLU A 28 15.26 18.44 3.05
N LYS A 29 16.32 18.00 3.74
CA LYS A 29 17.62 18.68 3.76
C LYS A 29 18.46 18.50 2.50
N SER A 30 18.03 17.64 1.56
CA SER A 30 18.71 17.45 0.29
C SER A 30 18.38 18.55 -0.72
N SER A 31 19.27 18.79 -1.69
CA SER A 31 19.07 19.79 -2.74
C SER A 31 17.79 19.54 -3.57
N LEU A 32 17.38 18.28 -3.70
CA LEU A 32 16.14 17.86 -4.38
C LEU A 32 14.89 18.06 -3.51
N GLY A 33 14.97 17.82 -2.19
CA GLY A 33 13.83 17.92 -1.29
C GLY A 33 13.41 19.35 -0.98
N SER A 34 14.34 20.31 -0.98
CA SER A 34 14.02 21.74 -0.77
C SER A 34 13.04 22.33 -1.80
N SER A 35 12.92 21.68 -2.97
CA SER A 35 12.03 22.07 -4.07
C SER A 35 10.71 21.28 -4.12
N ILE A 36 10.55 20.24 -3.28
CA ILE A 36 9.34 19.42 -3.23
C ILE A 36 8.52 19.90 -2.02
N PRO A 37 7.29 20.41 -2.20
CA PRO A 37 6.44 20.77 -1.09
C PRO A 37 6.10 19.50 -0.29
N LEU A 38 6.72 19.36 0.89
CA LEU A 38 6.58 18.22 1.79
C LEU A 38 5.50 18.43 2.85
N GLU A 39 4.90 19.62 2.94
CA GLU A 39 3.73 19.88 3.79
C GLU A 39 2.46 19.32 3.15
N VAL A 40 2.35 18.00 3.16
CA VAL A 40 1.06 17.34 3.06
C VAL A 40 0.72 16.93 4.49
N SER A 41 0.04 17.82 5.23
CA SER A 41 -0.50 17.51 6.57
C SER A 41 -1.69 16.54 6.49
N LEU A 42 -1.54 15.46 5.73
CA LEU A 42 -2.57 14.45 5.54
C LEU A 42 -2.54 13.49 6.73
N PRO A 43 -3.64 13.35 7.47
CA PRO A 43 -3.73 12.35 8.54
C PRO A 43 -3.41 10.96 8.01
N LEU A 44 -2.71 10.14 8.80
CA LEU A 44 -2.30 8.78 8.42
C LEU A 44 -3.46 7.95 7.86
N ARG A 45 -4.64 8.04 8.48
CA ARG A 45 -5.85 7.36 8.03
C ARG A 45 -6.27 7.79 6.62
N GLU A 46 -6.18 9.07 6.31
CA GLU A 46 -6.53 9.60 4.99
C GLU A 46 -5.50 9.18 3.94
N LEU A 47 -4.21 9.28 4.26
CA LEU A 47 -3.13 8.80 3.40
C LEU A 47 -3.33 7.31 3.04
N THR A 48 -3.55 6.46 4.05
CA THR A 48 -3.79 5.03 3.85
C THR A 48 -5.06 4.78 3.05
N LYS A 49 -6.14 5.54 3.27
CA LYS A 49 -7.38 5.46 2.49
C LYS A 49 -7.15 5.81 1.02
N TYR A 50 -6.41 6.88 0.73
CA TYR A 50 -6.12 7.25 -0.65
C TYR A 50 -5.26 6.19 -1.33
N LEU A 51 -4.22 5.71 -0.66
CA LEU A 51 -3.38 4.62 -1.16
C LEU A 51 -4.22 3.36 -1.46
N MET A 52 -5.12 2.97 -0.55
CA MET A 52 -6.05 1.86 -0.78
C MET A 52 -6.92 2.07 -2.04
N LEU A 53 -7.49 3.27 -2.21
CA LEU A 53 -8.30 3.56 -3.38
C LEU A 53 -7.45 3.53 -4.67
N PHE A 54 -6.24 4.08 -4.64
CA PHE A 54 -5.31 4.03 -5.76
C PHE A 54 -4.97 2.58 -6.14
N THR A 55 -4.60 1.73 -5.18
CA THR A 55 -4.23 0.33 -5.45
C THR A 55 -5.41 -0.51 -5.96
N ILE A 56 -6.65 -0.17 -5.58
CA ILE A 56 -7.87 -0.77 -6.12
C ILE A 56 -8.11 -0.32 -7.56
N PHE A 57 -8.15 1.00 -7.81
CA PHE A 57 -8.47 1.54 -9.13
C PHE A 57 -7.38 1.26 -10.17
N GLU A 58 -6.13 1.04 -9.75
CA GLU A 58 -5.04 0.59 -10.63
C GLU A 58 -5.31 -0.77 -11.28
N SER A 59 -6.22 -1.57 -10.74
CA SER A 59 -6.59 -2.85 -11.36
C SER A 59 -7.38 -2.67 -12.65
N ILE A 60 -8.07 -1.53 -12.83
CA ILE A 60 -8.86 -1.23 -14.04
C ILE A 60 -7.98 -1.12 -15.29
N PRO A 61 -6.97 -0.25 -15.36
CA PRO A 61 -6.10 -0.16 -16.54
C PRO A 61 -5.35 -1.47 -16.82
N VAL A 62 -4.94 -2.23 -15.80
CA VAL A 62 -4.32 -3.56 -16.00
C VAL A 62 -5.28 -4.53 -16.67
N TYR A 63 -6.54 -4.54 -16.25
CA TYR A 63 -7.58 -5.35 -16.88
C TYR A 63 -7.85 -4.91 -18.33
N LEU A 64 -7.94 -3.60 -18.59
CA LEU A 64 -8.15 -3.08 -19.95
C LEU A 64 -7.00 -3.48 -20.89
N ILE A 65 -5.75 -3.43 -20.43
CA ILE A 65 -4.58 -3.92 -21.18
C ILE A 65 -4.74 -5.41 -21.54
N SER A 66 -5.30 -6.22 -20.65
CA SER A 66 -5.53 -7.64 -20.92
C SER A 66 -6.63 -7.91 -21.98
N CYS A 67 -7.51 -6.94 -22.21
CA CYS A 67 -8.58 -7.04 -23.21
C CYS A 67 -8.13 -6.59 -24.62
N GLU A 68 -6.97 -5.96 -24.74
CA GLU A 68 -6.47 -5.48 -26.02
C GLU A 68 -6.04 -6.65 -26.93
N GLU A 69 -6.36 -6.56 -28.22
CA GLU A 69 -6.04 -7.61 -29.18
C GLU A 69 -4.52 -7.69 -29.39
N ASN A 70 -3.96 -8.88 -29.14
CA ASN A 70 -2.56 -9.14 -29.41
C ASN A 70 -2.43 -9.78 -30.80
N LYS A 71 -1.45 -9.33 -31.59
CA LYS A 71 -1.21 -9.83 -32.95
C LYS A 71 -0.88 -11.33 -32.99
N ASN A 72 -0.44 -11.90 -31.87
CA ASN A 72 -0.18 -13.32 -31.71
C ASN A 72 -1.33 -14.00 -30.95
N GLU A 73 -2.11 -14.85 -31.63
CA GLU A 73 -3.28 -15.54 -31.06
C GLU A 73 -2.96 -16.37 -29.81
N PHE A 74 -1.79 -17.02 -29.75
CA PHE A 74 -1.39 -17.81 -28.58
C PHE A 74 -1.14 -16.91 -27.36
N LEU A 75 -0.42 -15.80 -27.56
CA LEU A 75 -0.21 -14.81 -26.50
C LEU A 75 -1.49 -14.09 -26.12
N HIS A 76 -2.42 -13.90 -27.06
CA HIS A 76 -3.73 -13.33 -26.78
C HIS A 76 -4.55 -14.22 -25.85
N TRP A 77 -4.58 -15.54 -26.10
CA TRP A 77 -5.31 -16.47 -25.24
C TRP A 77 -4.71 -16.55 -23.83
N ILE A 78 -3.37 -16.59 -23.72
CA ILE A 78 -2.67 -16.54 -22.43
C ILE A 78 -2.96 -15.24 -21.70
N SER A 79 -2.83 -14.08 -22.36
CA SER A 79 -3.09 -12.77 -21.76
C SER A 79 -4.53 -12.64 -21.27
N ARG A 80 -5.50 -13.13 -22.05
CA ARG A 80 -6.91 -13.11 -21.66
C ARG A 80 -7.19 -14.03 -20.46
N GLY A 81 -6.57 -15.21 -20.42
CA GLY A 81 -6.66 -16.13 -19.28
C GLY A 81 -6.03 -15.55 -18.02
N THR A 82 -4.81 -15.01 -18.11
CA THR A 82 -4.14 -14.36 -16.98
C THR A 82 -4.85 -13.08 -16.53
N GLY A 83 -5.43 -12.32 -17.47
CA GLY A 83 -6.26 -11.14 -17.20
C GLY A 83 -7.53 -11.47 -16.42
N PHE A 84 -8.19 -12.59 -16.74
CA PHE A 84 -9.36 -13.05 -16.00
C PHE A 84 -9.01 -13.51 -14.58
N ILE A 85 -7.92 -14.29 -14.42
CA ILE A 85 -7.43 -14.70 -13.10
C ILE A 85 -7.02 -13.47 -12.28
N PHE A 86 -6.34 -12.52 -12.91
CA PHE A 86 -5.98 -11.24 -12.30
C PHE A 86 -7.21 -10.49 -11.80
N LEU A 87 -8.28 -10.39 -12.60
CA LEU A 87 -9.51 -9.70 -12.19
C LEU A 87 -10.13 -10.31 -10.92
N ILE A 88 -10.22 -11.64 -10.85
CA ILE A 88 -10.75 -12.34 -9.66
C ILE A 88 -9.88 -12.02 -8.44
N ILE A 89 -8.56 -12.11 -8.57
CA ILE A 89 -7.61 -11.82 -7.49
C ILE A 89 -7.68 -10.34 -7.08
N ALA A 90 -7.80 -9.42 -8.02
CA ALA A 90 -7.92 -7.99 -7.77
C ALA A 90 -9.20 -7.64 -7.01
N ILE A 91 -10.34 -8.26 -7.36
CA ILE A 91 -11.61 -8.08 -6.63
C ILE A 91 -11.48 -8.62 -5.20
N MET A 92 -10.89 -9.82 -5.03
CA MET A 92 -10.65 -10.38 -3.70
C MET A 92 -9.71 -9.51 -2.86
N ALA A 93 -8.64 -8.99 -3.47
CA ALA A 93 -7.71 -8.07 -2.83
C ALA A 93 -8.44 -6.79 -2.38
N ALA A 94 -9.20 -6.17 -3.27
CA ALA A 94 -9.97 -4.95 -2.97
C ALA A 94 -10.97 -5.17 -1.83
N ALA A 95 -11.70 -6.29 -1.85
CA ALA A 95 -12.64 -6.63 -0.78
C ALA A 95 -11.90 -6.82 0.55
N LEU A 96 -10.77 -7.54 0.54
CA LEU A 96 -9.97 -7.79 1.72
C LEU A 96 -9.36 -6.50 2.29
N ASP A 97 -8.90 -5.60 1.43
CA ASP A 97 -8.35 -4.28 1.79
C ASP A 97 -9.42 -3.41 2.45
N ILE A 98 -10.60 -3.32 1.85
CA ILE A 98 -11.75 -2.56 2.39
C ILE A 98 -12.16 -3.12 3.75
N VAL A 99 -12.32 -4.44 3.88
CA VAL A 99 -12.72 -5.08 5.13
C VAL A 99 -11.65 -4.87 6.21
N THR A 100 -10.37 -5.00 5.85
CA THR A 100 -9.26 -4.82 6.81
C THR A 100 -9.17 -3.37 7.28
N PHE A 101 -9.26 -2.41 6.35
CA PHE A 101 -9.15 -0.98 6.63
C PHE A 101 -10.35 -0.45 7.44
N TYR A 102 -11.58 -0.69 7.00
CA TYR A 102 -12.78 -0.19 7.69
C TYR A 102 -13.16 -1.04 8.91
N GLY A 103 -12.92 -2.34 8.86
CA GLY A 103 -13.14 -3.25 9.98
C GLY A 103 -12.04 -3.20 11.04
N LYS A 104 -10.92 -2.53 10.76
CA LYS A 104 -9.78 -2.35 11.67
C LYS A 104 -9.21 -3.69 12.19
N MET A 105 -9.26 -4.72 11.34
CA MET A 105 -8.93 -6.08 11.74
C MET A 105 -7.46 -6.39 11.48
N PHE A 106 -6.58 -6.15 12.46
CA PHE A 106 -5.15 -6.46 12.35
C PHE A 106 -4.88 -7.92 11.92
N ASN A 107 -5.71 -8.86 12.39
CA ASN A 107 -5.62 -10.28 12.02
C ASN A 107 -5.75 -10.56 10.53
N PHE A 108 -6.38 -9.67 9.75
CA PHE A 108 -6.56 -9.85 8.30
C PHE A 108 -5.36 -9.34 7.51
N TYR A 109 -4.49 -8.51 8.12
CA TYR A 109 -3.28 -7.99 7.47
C TYR A 109 -2.36 -9.11 6.94
N LYS A 110 -2.28 -10.25 7.65
CA LYS A 110 -1.50 -11.43 7.21
C LYS A 110 -2.00 -12.05 5.90
N PHE A 111 -3.26 -11.82 5.53
CA PHE A 111 -3.84 -12.24 4.26
C PHE A 111 -3.76 -11.14 3.21
N VAL A 112 -3.89 -9.87 3.61
CA VAL A 112 -3.73 -8.70 2.73
C VAL A 112 -2.38 -8.72 2.03
N VAL A 113 -1.29 -8.94 2.76
CA VAL A 113 0.08 -8.94 2.20
C VAL A 113 0.26 -9.96 1.06
N PRO A 114 0.06 -11.28 1.27
CA PRO A 114 0.27 -12.25 0.20
C PRO A 114 -0.71 -12.07 -0.97
N VAL A 115 -1.97 -11.71 -0.71
CA VAL A 115 -2.95 -11.46 -1.78
C VAL A 115 -2.54 -10.26 -2.64
N THR A 116 -2.08 -9.18 -2.01
CA THR A 116 -1.55 -8.01 -2.72
C THR A 116 -0.33 -8.37 -3.55
N LEU A 117 0.63 -9.12 -3.00
CA LEU A 117 1.82 -9.54 -3.76
C LEU A 117 1.46 -10.42 -4.96
N VAL A 118 0.51 -11.34 -4.82
CA VAL A 118 0.01 -12.17 -5.94
C VAL A 118 -0.69 -11.30 -6.98
N LYS A 119 -1.52 -10.33 -6.56
CA LYS A 119 -2.15 -9.34 -7.45
C LYS A 119 -1.09 -8.58 -8.25
N THR A 120 -0.08 -8.02 -7.60
CA THR A 120 1.00 -7.26 -8.24
C THR A 120 1.80 -8.13 -9.22
N ALA A 121 2.11 -9.37 -8.84
CA ALA A 121 2.82 -10.31 -9.72
C ALA A 121 2.01 -10.66 -10.96
N LEU A 122 0.70 -10.93 -10.80
CA LEU A 122 -0.19 -11.18 -11.93
C LEU A 122 -0.34 -9.94 -12.83
N ALA A 123 -0.43 -8.74 -12.25
CA ALA A 123 -0.46 -7.49 -13.00
C ALA A 123 0.79 -7.35 -13.89
N PHE A 124 1.98 -7.60 -13.35
CA PHE A 124 3.22 -7.59 -14.11
C PHE A 124 3.18 -8.55 -15.30
N LEU A 125 2.73 -9.80 -15.07
CA LEU A 125 2.62 -10.78 -16.14
C LEU A 125 1.64 -10.32 -17.24
N VAL A 126 0.47 -9.83 -16.85
CA VAL A 126 -0.55 -9.31 -17.78
C VAL A 126 0.03 -8.16 -18.62
N ILE A 127 0.65 -7.18 -17.97
CA ILE A 127 1.20 -5.99 -18.64
C ILE A 127 2.31 -6.40 -19.63
N VAL A 128 3.24 -7.25 -19.20
CA VAL A 128 4.38 -7.66 -20.04
C VAL A 128 3.92 -8.54 -21.21
N PHE A 129 3.15 -9.60 -20.97
CA PHE A 129 2.74 -10.52 -22.05
C PHE A 129 1.82 -9.86 -23.08
N SER A 130 1.01 -8.88 -22.68
CA SER A 130 0.15 -8.13 -23.60
C SER A 130 0.94 -7.20 -24.52
N ASN A 131 2.16 -6.81 -24.14
CA ASN A 131 2.92 -5.74 -24.80
C ASN A 131 4.26 -6.18 -25.40
N ILE A 132 4.48 -7.48 -25.62
CA ILE A 132 5.73 -8.06 -26.17
C ILE A 132 6.08 -7.63 -27.61
N SER A 133 5.31 -6.74 -28.24
CA SER A 133 5.49 -6.37 -29.64
C SER A 133 6.70 -5.46 -29.93
N SER A 134 7.16 -4.65 -28.97
CA SER A 134 8.27 -3.71 -29.16
C SER A 134 9.01 -3.41 -27.85
N ILE A 135 10.34 -3.33 -27.91
CA ILE A 135 11.19 -3.15 -26.72
C ILE A 135 10.90 -1.86 -25.94
N TYR A 136 10.51 -0.79 -26.63
CA TYR A 136 10.13 0.47 -26.00
C TYR A 136 8.82 0.32 -25.20
N VAL A 137 7.84 -0.41 -25.73
CA VAL A 137 6.57 -0.68 -25.06
C VAL A 137 6.79 -1.58 -23.86
N VAL A 138 7.65 -2.60 -23.98
CA VAL A 138 8.06 -3.45 -22.85
C VAL A 138 8.74 -2.65 -21.75
N PHE A 139 9.61 -1.69 -22.09
CA PHE A 139 10.25 -0.82 -21.09
C PHE A 139 9.22 0.04 -20.34
N LEU A 140 8.27 0.67 -21.05
CA LEU A 140 7.18 1.42 -20.42
C LEU A 140 6.29 0.53 -19.54
N ALA A 141 6.01 -0.69 -20.00
CA ALA A 141 5.27 -1.72 -19.25
C ALA A 141 5.97 -2.08 -17.92
N VAL A 142 7.30 -2.22 -17.94
CA VAL A 142 8.10 -2.48 -16.73
C VAL A 142 8.05 -1.29 -15.78
N LEU A 143 8.23 -0.06 -16.28
CA LEU A 143 8.12 1.15 -15.45
C LEU A 143 6.73 1.29 -14.82
N TYR A 144 5.68 1.02 -15.59
CA TYR A 144 4.31 1.04 -15.11
C TYR A 144 4.08 -0.03 -14.02
N SER A 145 4.61 -1.24 -14.22
CA SER A 145 4.52 -2.31 -13.22
C SER A 145 5.29 -1.99 -11.93
N LEU A 146 6.48 -1.38 -12.05
CA LEU A 146 7.26 -0.93 -10.91
C LEU A 146 6.50 0.14 -10.11
N ARG A 147 5.81 1.05 -10.82
CA ARG A 147 4.95 2.06 -10.20
C ARG A 147 3.81 1.40 -9.42
N ILE A 148 3.11 0.40 -9.97
CA ILE A 148 2.07 -0.36 -9.25
C ILE A 148 2.66 -0.99 -7.98
N ALA A 149 3.79 -1.69 -8.11
CA ALA A 149 4.45 -2.35 -6.98
C ALA A 149 4.84 -1.36 -5.87
N LEU A 150 5.28 -0.16 -6.23
CA LEU A 150 5.61 0.90 -5.27
C LEU A 150 4.36 1.37 -4.51
N PHE A 151 3.25 1.62 -5.21
CA PHE A 151 2.00 2.04 -4.55
C PHE A 151 1.41 0.94 -3.67
N ASP A 152 1.44 -0.31 -4.11
CA ASP A 152 1.04 -1.47 -3.29
C ASP A 152 1.92 -1.59 -2.03
N ALA A 153 3.25 -1.43 -2.16
CA ALA A 153 4.16 -1.47 -1.02
C ALA A 153 3.91 -0.32 -0.03
N LEU A 154 3.68 0.90 -0.52
CA LEU A 154 3.32 2.05 0.31
C LEU A 154 2.00 1.82 1.04
N PHE A 155 0.98 1.30 0.35
CA PHE A 155 -0.30 0.97 0.96
C PHE A 155 -0.13 -0.04 2.11
N LEU A 156 0.56 -1.16 1.86
CA LEU A 156 0.80 -2.19 2.89
C LEU A 156 1.55 -1.61 4.09
N TYR A 157 2.57 -0.80 3.82
CA TYR A 157 3.37 -0.14 4.85
C TYR A 157 2.52 0.76 5.76
N TYR A 158 1.77 1.70 5.17
CA TYR A 158 0.95 2.64 5.95
C TYR A 158 -0.28 1.98 6.59
N LEU A 159 -0.83 0.92 5.98
CA LEU A 159 -1.86 0.10 6.58
C LEU A 159 -1.34 -0.62 7.84
N ALA A 160 -0.13 -1.18 7.79
CA ALA A 160 0.47 -1.83 8.95
C ALA A 160 0.65 -0.86 10.12
N ILE A 161 1.16 0.35 9.85
CA ILE A 161 1.32 1.39 10.87
C ILE A 161 -0.05 1.78 11.45
N LEU A 162 -1.04 2.03 10.57
CA LEU A 162 -2.38 2.43 10.99
C LEU A 162 -3.04 1.38 11.90
N LEU A 163 -3.03 0.10 11.49
CA LEU A 163 -3.64 -0.96 12.29
C LEU A 163 -2.92 -1.17 13.62
N ARG A 164 -1.59 -1.07 13.64
CA ARG A 164 -0.81 -1.14 14.88
C ARG A 164 -1.11 0.01 15.83
N ARG A 165 -1.28 1.24 15.32
CA ARG A 165 -1.67 2.38 16.15
C ARG A 165 -3.07 2.19 16.73
N ILE A 166 -4.02 1.75 15.91
CA ILE A 166 -5.40 1.49 16.38
C ILE A 166 -5.46 0.39 17.47
N GLU A 167 -4.53 -0.57 17.45
CA GLU A 167 -4.43 -1.61 18.49
C GLU A 167 -3.70 -1.15 19.76
N SER A 168 -3.00 -0.01 19.70
CA SER A 168 -2.32 0.60 20.85
C SER A 168 -3.28 1.47 21.65
N ASP A 169 -3.21 1.34 22.97
CA ASP A 169 -4.01 2.13 23.92
C ASP A 169 -3.60 3.62 23.94
N GLU A 170 -2.50 3.99 23.27
CA GLU A 170 -1.97 5.37 23.20
C GLU A 170 -2.53 6.19 22.02
N TYR A 171 -3.23 5.55 21.08
CA TYR A 171 -3.70 6.18 19.85
C TYR A 171 -5.21 6.00 19.68
N ASP A 172 -5.83 6.97 19.04
CA ASP A 172 -7.25 6.96 18.77
C ASP A 172 -7.59 6.02 17.60
N ASN A 173 -8.88 5.94 17.32
CA ASN A 173 -9.45 5.15 16.24
C ASN A 173 -9.04 5.60 14.82
N ASN A 174 -8.29 6.68 14.69
CA ASN A 174 -7.73 7.23 13.46
C ASN A 174 -6.20 7.08 13.37
N GLY A 175 -5.56 6.52 14.40
CA GLY A 175 -4.10 6.43 14.48
C GLY A 175 -3.43 7.75 14.86
N GLU A 176 -4.19 8.69 15.42
CA GLU A 176 -3.66 9.92 16.02
C GLU A 176 -3.36 9.69 17.50
N ARG A 177 -2.28 10.27 18.01
CA ARG A 177 -1.89 10.07 19.41
C ARG A 177 -2.94 10.69 20.32
N ILE A 178 -3.48 9.92 21.25
CA ILE A 178 -4.36 10.47 22.29
C ILE A 178 -3.47 11.39 23.11
N ARG A 179 -3.66 12.71 22.98
CA ARG A 179 -3.00 13.66 23.88
C ARG A 179 -3.50 13.34 25.28
N THR A 180 -2.67 12.66 26.07
CA THR A 180 -2.86 12.54 27.51
C THR A 180 -2.98 13.97 28.01
N LYS A 181 -4.18 14.41 28.36
CA LYS A 181 -4.34 15.66 29.09
C LYS A 181 -3.37 15.59 30.26
N ASP A 182 -2.61 16.67 30.45
CA ASP A 182 -1.80 16.90 31.63
C ASP A 182 -2.67 16.72 32.89
N GLU A 183 -2.72 15.49 33.42
CA GLU A 183 -3.00 15.23 34.82
C GLU A 183 -1.68 15.28 35.59
N LYS A 184 -0.93 16.38 35.43
CA LYS A 184 -0.01 16.84 36.45
C LYS A 184 -0.70 17.97 37.17
N GLY A 185 -1.14 17.68 38.40
CA GLY A 185 -2.01 18.53 39.16
C GLY A 185 -1.47 19.95 39.34
N GLU A 186 -2.28 20.92 38.95
CA GLU A 186 -2.27 22.22 39.61
C GLU A 186 -3.15 22.11 40.86
N LYS A 187 -2.49 21.86 42.00
CA LYS A 187 -2.91 22.51 43.24
C LYS A 187 -2.28 23.90 43.22
N VAL A 188 -3.12 24.93 43.17
CA VAL A 188 -2.84 26.24 43.79
C VAL A 188 -3.97 26.48 44.78
#